data_AF-Q259E1-F1
#
_entry.id   AF-Q259E1-F1
#
_cell.length_a   1.000
_cell.length_b   1.000
_cell.length_c   1.000
_cell.angle_alpha   90.00
_cell.angle_beta   90.00
_cell.angle_gamma   90.00
#
_symmetry.space_group_name_H-M   'P 1'
#
loop_
_entity.id
_entity.type
_entity.pdbx_description
1 polymer ?
#
loop_
_entity_poly.entity_id
_entity_poly.type
_entity_poly.pdbx_seq_one_letter_code
_entity_poly.pdbx_strand_id
1 'polypeptide(L)'
;MPQVMVVARNFMDMVAALPAAKLDMLYDSAFICEAVLRSLPPLAKKYALQMLYVSAPVAAAAMEEWVLDEYAAKHRVAIDRLLQLRVFVEVRDRRKEVSYKMNQKFQGNMQKYLVDGLS
;
A
#
# COMPACT_ATOMS: atom_id res chain seq x y z
N MET A 1 29.00 3.22 19.43
CA MET A 1 28.15 2.61 18.39
C MET A 1 28.02 3.61 17.25
N PRO A 2 28.45 3.31 16.03
CA PRO A 2 28.37 4.27 14.93
C PRO A 2 26.89 4.48 14.56
N GLN A 3 26.47 5.74 14.44
CA GLN A 3 25.13 6.08 13.96
C GLN A 3 25.05 5.76 12.46
N VAL A 4 24.45 4.61 12.13
CA VAL A 4 24.17 4.26 10.74
C VAL A 4 23.02 5.16 10.25
N MET A 5 23.35 6.25 9.57
CA MET A 5 22.37 7.00 8.78
C MET A 5 21.90 6.11 7.62
N VAL A 6 20.64 5.71 7.66
CA VAL A 6 19.99 5.05 6.52
C VAL A 6 19.81 6.11 5.44
N VAL A 7 20.74 6.17 4.48
CA VAL A 7 20.59 6.99 3.28
C VAL A 7 19.65 6.25 2.34
N ALA A 8 18.38 6.69 2.28
CA ALA A 8 17.43 6.18 1.31
C ALA A 8 17.96 6.44 -0.11
N ARG A 9 18.22 5.39 -0.88
CA ARG A 9 18.85 5.48 -2.21
C ARG A 9 17.84 5.76 -3.34
N ASN A 10 16.53 5.66 -3.05
CA ASN A 10 15.44 5.96 -3.99
C ASN A 10 14.20 6.50 -3.25
N PHE A 11 13.27 7.13 -3.98
CA PHE A 11 12.04 7.73 -3.45
C PHE A 11 11.21 6.75 -2.60
N MET A 12 11.10 5.51 -3.07
CA MET A 12 10.29 4.47 -2.47
C MET A 12 10.83 4.03 -1.10
N ASP A 13 12.15 3.96 -0.94
CA ASP A 13 12.79 3.68 0.35
C ASP A 13 12.69 4.87 1.31
N MET A 14 12.74 6.09 0.78
CA MET A 14 12.56 7.31 1.58
C MET A 14 11.15 7.37 2.17
N VAL A 15 10.11 7.12 1.36
CA VAL A 15 8.72 7.10 1.82
C VAL A 15 8.49 5.99 2.85
N ALA A 16 9.02 4.78 2.61
CA ALA A 16 8.87 3.65 3.52
C ALA A 16 9.62 3.83 4.86
N ALA A 17 10.66 4.66 4.91
CA ALA A 17 11.40 4.95 6.13
C ALA A 17 10.70 5.98 7.05
N LEU A 18 9.62 6.61 6.59
CA LEU A 18 8.92 7.63 7.37
C LEU A 18 8.04 7.01 8.46
N PRO A 19 7.92 7.68 9.63
CA PRO A 19 6.94 7.30 10.63
C PRO A 19 5.52 7.29 10.06
N ALA A 20 4.68 6.36 10.53
CA ALA A 20 3.31 6.18 10.04
C ALA A 20 2.50 7.49 9.97
N ALA A 21 2.60 8.34 11.01
CA ALA A 21 1.91 9.64 11.04
C ALA A 21 2.37 10.59 9.92
N LYS A 22 3.66 10.62 9.59
CA LYS A 22 4.19 11.45 8.49
C LYS A 22 3.80 10.89 7.14
N LEU A 23 3.79 9.57 7.00
CA LEU A 23 3.35 8.90 5.76
C LEU A 23 1.86 9.17 5.49
N ASP A 24 1.02 9.09 6.53
CA ASP A 24 -0.40 9.42 6.42
C ASP A 24 -0.62 10.92 6.07
N MET A 25 0.27 11.84 6.49
CA MET A 25 0.23 13.25 6.04
C MET A 25 0.67 13.41 4.59
N LEU A 26 1.68 12.64 4.13
CA LEU A 26 2.10 12.68 2.73
C LEU A 26 0.98 12.27 1.77
N TYR A 27 0.12 11.35 2.21
CA TYR A 27 -1.05 10.92 1.43
C TYR A 27 -2.19 11.93 1.39
N ASP A 28 -2.07 13.11 2.01
CA ASP A 28 -2.97 14.24 1.73
C ASP A 28 -2.72 14.81 0.32
N SER A 29 -1.53 14.62 -0.24
CA SER A 29 -1.20 15.05 -1.61
C SER A 29 -1.56 13.98 -2.64
N ALA A 30 -2.45 14.33 -3.57
CA ALA A 30 -2.80 13.46 -4.70
C ALA A 30 -1.59 13.11 -5.59
N PHE A 31 -0.68 14.06 -5.80
CA PHE A 31 0.56 13.86 -6.55
C PHE A 31 1.45 12.78 -5.93
N ILE A 32 1.57 12.76 -4.59
CA ILE A 32 2.35 11.72 -3.90
C ILE A 32 1.65 10.36 -4.00
N CYS A 33 0.32 10.30 -3.89
CA CYS A 33 -0.44 9.05 -4.06
C CYS A 33 -0.22 8.47 -5.46
N GLU A 34 -0.27 9.32 -6.49
CA GLU A 34 -0.02 8.96 -7.88
C GLU A 34 1.42 8.48 -8.11
N ALA A 35 2.41 9.19 -7.57
CA ALA A 35 3.81 8.80 -7.66
C ALA A 35 4.04 7.42 -7.03
N VAL A 36 3.48 7.19 -5.83
CA VAL A 36 3.53 5.89 -5.17
C VAL A 36 2.88 4.82 -6.02
N LEU A 37 1.65 5.04 -6.53
CA LEU A 37 0.96 4.09 -7.38
C LEU A 37 1.80 3.74 -8.62
N ARG A 38 2.39 4.74 -9.29
CA ARG A 38 3.27 4.52 -10.46
C ARG A 38 4.49 3.67 -10.12
N SER A 39 5.11 3.91 -8.96
CA SER A 39 6.32 3.23 -8.49
C SER A 39 6.07 1.83 -7.90
N LEU A 40 4.82 1.42 -7.66
CA LEU A 40 4.52 0.09 -7.14
C LEU A 40 4.94 -1.03 -8.11
N PRO A 41 5.45 -2.16 -7.59
CA PRO A 41 5.62 -3.38 -8.38
C PRO A 41 4.31 -3.80 -9.08
N PRO A 42 4.38 -4.48 -10.23
CA PRO A 42 3.18 -4.80 -11.03
C PRO A 42 2.07 -5.51 -10.25
N LEU A 43 2.42 -6.48 -9.39
CA LEU A 43 1.43 -7.22 -8.60
C LEU A 43 0.82 -6.36 -7.48
N ALA A 44 1.63 -5.55 -6.79
CA ALA A 44 1.15 -4.62 -5.77
C ALA A 44 0.21 -3.57 -6.37
N LYS A 45 0.55 -3.06 -7.57
CA LYS A 45 -0.29 -2.14 -8.34
C LYS A 45 -1.64 -2.76 -8.71
N LYS A 46 -1.66 -4.02 -9.16
CA LYS A 46 -2.90 -4.77 -9.42
C LYS A 46 -3.79 -4.81 -8.17
N TYR A 47 -3.25 -5.17 -7.01
CA TYR A 47 -4.02 -5.22 -5.76
C TYR A 47 -4.53 -3.85 -5.33
N ALA A 48 -3.69 -2.81 -5.42
CA ALA A 48 -4.11 -1.44 -5.11
C ALA A 48 -5.30 -1.01 -5.98
N LEU A 49 -5.29 -1.33 -7.28
CA LEU A 49 -6.42 -1.02 -8.17
C LEU A 49 -7.67 -1.86 -7.85
N GLN A 50 -7.52 -3.16 -7.60
CA GLN A 50 -8.65 -4.04 -7.25
C GLN A 50 -9.35 -3.61 -5.95
N MET A 51 -8.57 -3.15 -4.97
CA MET A 51 -9.10 -2.71 -3.68
C MET A 51 -9.67 -1.29 -3.68
N LEU A 52 -9.50 -0.53 -4.77
CA LEU A 52 -9.76 0.92 -4.77
C LEU A 52 -11.21 1.27 -4.44
N TYR A 53 -12.16 0.45 -4.85
CA TYR A 53 -13.59 0.63 -4.55
C TYR A 53 -14.14 -0.40 -3.56
N VAL A 54 -13.25 -1.16 -2.91
CA VAL A 54 -13.64 -2.10 -1.86
C VAL A 54 -13.70 -1.33 -0.54
N SER A 55 -14.90 -1.25 0.04
CA SER A 55 -15.16 -0.52 1.29
C SER A 55 -14.86 -1.35 2.54
N ALA A 56 -15.03 -2.68 2.46
CA ALA A 56 -14.79 -3.60 3.57
C ALA A 56 -13.34 -4.12 3.58
N PRO A 57 -12.78 -4.46 4.75
CA PRO A 57 -11.52 -5.19 4.82
C PRO A 57 -11.63 -6.55 4.12
N VAL A 58 -10.61 -6.95 3.37
CA VAL A 58 -10.52 -8.25 2.69
C VAL A 58 -9.58 -9.16 3.46
N ALA A 59 -10.00 -10.39 3.74
CA ALA A 59 -9.19 -11.36 4.46
C ALA A 59 -7.88 -11.67 3.70
N ALA A 60 -6.77 -11.82 4.43
CA ALA A 60 -5.47 -12.15 3.85
C ALA A 60 -5.53 -13.48 3.07
N ALA A 61 -6.20 -14.50 3.62
CA ALA A 61 -6.41 -15.78 2.95
C ALA A 61 -7.14 -15.64 1.60
N ALA A 62 -8.15 -14.77 1.53
CA ALA A 62 -8.86 -14.51 0.27
C ALA A 62 -7.97 -13.80 -0.77
N MET A 63 -7.02 -12.96 -0.34
CA MET A 63 -6.04 -12.36 -1.26
C MET A 63 -4.98 -13.35 -1.72
N GLU A 64 -4.62 -14.35 -0.92
CA GLU A 64 -3.69 -15.42 -1.33
C GLU A 64 -4.26 -16.21 -2.51
N GLU A 65 -5.58 -16.45 -2.53
CA GLU A 65 -6.30 -17.11 -3.64
C GLU A 65 -6.31 -16.31 -4.96
N TRP A 66 -5.92 -15.03 -4.96
CA TRP A 66 -5.87 -14.21 -6.18
C TRP A 66 -4.67 -14.51 -7.08
N VAL A 67 -3.80 -15.42 -6.64
CA VAL A 67 -2.53 -15.74 -7.26
C VAL A 67 -2.32 -17.24 -7.28
N LEU A 68 -1.76 -17.76 -8.37
CA LEU A 68 -1.37 -19.16 -8.48
C LEU A 68 -0.21 -19.47 -7.53
N ASP A 69 -0.16 -20.69 -7.01
CA ASP A 69 0.84 -21.14 -6.02
C ASP A 69 2.29 -20.83 -6.43
N GLU A 70 2.61 -20.94 -7.72
CA GLU A 70 3.94 -20.63 -8.28
C GLU A 70 4.39 -19.17 -8.10
N TYR A 71 3.46 -18.26 -7.81
CA TYR A 71 3.72 -16.84 -7.56
C TYR A 71 3.52 -16.42 -6.10
N ALA A 72 3.35 -17.36 -5.16
CA ALA A 72 3.17 -17.06 -3.74
C ALA A 72 4.29 -16.19 -3.16
N ALA A 73 5.55 -16.38 -3.59
CA ALA A 73 6.66 -15.53 -3.18
C ALA A 73 6.49 -14.07 -3.64
N LYS A 74 6.00 -13.85 -4.87
CA LYS A 74 5.73 -12.50 -5.40
C LYS A 74 4.55 -11.85 -4.67
N HIS A 75 3.54 -12.64 -4.30
CA HIS A 75 2.42 -12.18 -3.49
C HIS A 75 2.93 -11.61 -2.16
N ARG A 76 3.78 -12.34 -1.42
CA ARG A 76 4.34 -11.89 -0.13
C ARG A 76 5.08 -10.56 -0.28
N VAL A 77 5.97 -10.47 -1.26
CA VAL A 77 6.72 -9.23 -1.54
C VAL A 77 5.79 -8.06 -1.88
N ALA A 78 4.72 -8.31 -2.63
CA ALA A 78 3.74 -7.28 -2.98
C ALA A 78 2.97 -6.78 -1.75
N ILE A 79 2.47 -7.69 -0.90
CA ILE A 79 1.76 -7.33 0.34
C ILE A 79 2.69 -6.60 1.30
N ASP A 80 3.90 -7.12 1.55
CA ASP A 80 4.89 -6.46 2.39
C ASP A 80 5.16 -5.03 1.93
N ARG A 81 5.27 -4.84 0.61
CA ARG A 81 5.51 -3.50 0.05
C ARG A 81 4.33 -2.56 0.25
N LEU A 82 3.10 -3.05 0.08
CA LEU A 82 1.89 -2.25 0.31
C LEU A 82 1.72 -1.87 1.79
N LEU A 83 2.12 -2.76 2.71
CA LEU A 83 2.09 -2.51 4.15
C LEU A 83 3.20 -1.54 4.59
N GLN A 84 4.43 -1.71 4.10
CA GLN A 84 5.55 -0.80 4.37
C GLN A 84 5.24 0.64 3.95
N LEU A 85 4.57 0.80 2.81
CA LEU A 85 4.14 2.10 2.32
C LEU A 85 2.82 2.57 2.95
N ARG A 86 2.18 1.78 3.83
CA ARG A 86 0.84 2.05 4.35
C ARG A 86 -0.20 2.37 3.27
N VAL A 87 -0.04 1.82 2.06
CA VAL A 87 -1.11 1.80 1.05
C VAL A 87 -2.22 0.87 1.54
N PHE A 88 -1.82 -0.27 2.10
CA PHE A 88 -2.67 -1.15 2.87
C PHE A 88 -2.44 -0.94 4.37
N VAL A 89 -3.51 -1.14 5.13
CA VAL A 89 -3.53 -1.15 6.58
C VAL A 89 -4.03 -2.52 7.03
N GLU A 90 -3.24 -3.17 7.86
CA GLU A 90 -3.61 -4.43 8.50
C GLU A 90 -4.69 -4.17 9.57
N VAL A 91 -5.75 -4.98 9.53
CA VAL A 91 -6.83 -5.00 10.52
C VAL A 91 -6.89 -6.41 11.06
N ARG A 92 -6.74 -6.55 12.38
CA ARG A 92 -6.93 -7.82 13.07
C ARG A 92 -8.30 -7.84 13.71
N ASP A 93 -9.04 -8.89 13.43
CA ASP A 93 -10.33 -9.11 14.06
C ASP A 93 -10.19 -9.72 15.47
N ARG A 94 -11.31 -10.00 16.14
CA ARG A 94 -11.31 -10.61 17.47
C ARG A 94 -10.77 -12.05 17.46
N ARG A 95 -10.83 -12.74 16.33
CA ARG A 95 -10.29 -14.10 16.13
C ARG A 95 -8.80 -14.09 15.75
N LYS A 96 -8.17 -12.92 15.67
CA LYS A 96 -6.79 -12.70 15.21
C LYS A 96 -6.60 -13.04 13.72
N GLU A 97 -7.68 -13.10 12.96
CA GLU A 97 -7.61 -13.18 11.51
C GLU A 97 -7.13 -11.83 10.95
N VAL A 98 -6.23 -11.91 9.97
CA VAL A 98 -5.63 -10.74 9.33
C VAL A 98 -6.47 -10.38 8.11
N SER A 99 -6.88 -9.13 8.04
CA SER A 99 -7.54 -8.54 6.88
C SER A 99 -6.84 -7.26 6.47
N TYR A 100 -6.86 -6.96 5.18
CA TYR A 100 -6.29 -5.75 4.62
C TYR A 100 -7.39 -4.79 4.18
N LYS A 101 -7.22 -3.52 4.51
CA LYS A 101 -8.03 -2.42 3.95
C LYS A 101 -7.11 -1.37 3.35
N MET A 102 -7.64 -0.58 2.42
CA MET A 102 -6.88 0.54 1.87
C MET A 102 -6.78 1.68 2.89
N ASN A 103 -5.67 2.41 2.86
CA ASN A 103 -5.55 3.67 3.57
C ASN A 103 -6.56 4.67 3.02
N GLN A 104 -7.37 5.27 3.89
CA GLN A 104 -8.50 6.12 3.50
C GLN A 104 -8.06 7.35 2.70
N LYS A 105 -6.93 7.97 3.06
CA LYS A 105 -6.42 9.14 2.33
C LYS A 105 -5.94 8.75 0.93
N PHE A 106 -5.17 7.67 0.85
CA PHE A 106 -4.71 7.13 -0.42
C PHE A 106 -5.88 6.73 -1.31
N GLN A 107 -6.87 6.02 -0.75
CA GLN A 107 -8.07 5.56 -1.46
C GLN A 107 -8.87 6.75 -2.01
N GLY A 108 -9.19 7.73 -1.17
CA GLY A 108 -9.97 8.91 -1.58
C GLY A 108 -9.26 9.76 -2.64
N ASN A 109 -7.95 9.99 -2.49
CA ASN A 109 -7.18 10.74 -3.47
C ASN A 109 -7.05 9.98 -4.80
N MET A 110 -6.86 8.66 -4.76
CA MET A 110 -6.77 7.88 -5.99
C MET A 110 -8.12 7.76 -6.71
N GLN A 111 -9.22 7.62 -5.98
CA GLN A 111 -10.56 7.63 -6.58
C GLN A 111 -10.84 8.96 -7.29
N LYS A 112 -10.59 10.10 -6.64
CA LYS A 112 -10.72 11.42 -7.25
C LYS A 112 -9.83 11.57 -8.48
N TYR A 113 -8.56 11.19 -8.37
CA TYR A 113 -7.61 11.26 -9.48
C TYR A 113 -8.07 10.46 -10.71
N LEU A 114 -8.69 9.29 -10.53
CA LEU A 114 -9.17 8.49 -11.65
C LEU A 114 -10.43 9.07 -12.33
N VAL A 115 -11.23 9.87 -11.63
CA VAL A 115 -12.46 10.47 -12.16
C VAL A 115 -12.18 11.85 -12.74
N ASP A 116 -11.47 12.70 -11.99
CA ASP A 116 -11.30 14.12 -12.28
C ASP A 116 -9.92 14.47 -12.88
N GLY A 117 -8.96 13.54 -12.81
CA GLY A 117 -7.56 13.80 -13.17
C GLY A 117 -6.80 14.59 -12.11
N LEU A 118 -5.60 15.08 -12.46
CA LEU A 118 -4.84 16.05 -11.66
C LEU A 118 -5.50 17.42 -11.85
N SER A 119 -6.32 17.85 -10.88
CA SER A 119 -6.89 19.19 -10.79
C SER A 119 -6.07 20.08 -9.86
#